data_AF-A0A0A6RIC1-F1
#
_entry.id   AF-A0A0A6RIC1-F1
#
_cell.length_a   1.000
_cell.length_b   1.000
_cell.length_c   1.000
_cell.angle_alpha   90.00
_cell.angle_beta   90.00
_cell.angle_gamma   90.00
#
_symmetry.space_group_name_H-M   'P 1'
#
loop_
_entity.id
_entity.type
_entity.pdbx_description
1 polymer ?
#
loop_
_entity_poly.entity_id
_entity_poly.type
_entity_poly.pdbx_seq_one_letter_code
_entity_poly.pdbx_strand_id
1 'polypeptide(L)'
;MFSQITLENLAVFRKLEWQPHKSLNLIIGENDTGKTHLLKTLYVIARSIEEYNKRQIHSESWGDRIAKKLLWTFQPAHWELNTLISQGQSKLKVEVNFYNESLYFTLGEKNTTTISEFSELNGQFPEFNALFIPAKEVLTTFEAIAATREQLEIAGFDDTYYDLIKALRLPMTKGQIQPDLQALTFELNAISCRARDCPYDKSRSM
;
A
#
# COMPACT_ATOMS: atom_id res chain seq x y z
N MET A 1 -6.46 11.34 8.05
CA MET A 1 -6.05 11.28 6.63
C MET A 1 -7.30 11.18 5.80
N PHE A 2 -7.92 10.02 5.59
CA PHE A 2 -9.29 9.99 5.06
C PHE A 2 -10.28 10.53 6.10
N SER A 3 -11.24 11.34 5.65
CA SER A 3 -12.39 11.76 6.46
C SER A 3 -13.70 11.29 5.84
N GLN A 4 -13.77 11.12 4.52
CA GLN A 4 -14.95 10.62 3.80
C GLN A 4 -14.50 9.87 2.54
N ILE A 5 -15.28 8.89 2.10
CA ILE A 5 -15.09 8.21 0.81
C ILE A 5 -16.43 7.83 0.20
N THR A 6 -16.57 8.06 -1.12
CA THR A 6 -17.68 7.62 -1.95
C THR A 6 -17.13 6.76 -3.09
N LEU A 7 -17.64 5.54 -3.22
CA LEU A 7 -17.34 4.64 -4.33
C LEU A 7 -18.61 4.39 -5.12
N GLU A 8 -18.53 4.56 -6.44
CA GLU A 8 -19.62 4.23 -7.35
C GLU A 8 -19.09 3.27 -8.42
N ASN A 9 -19.77 2.14 -8.55
CA ASN A 9 -19.49 1.09 -9.53
C ASN A 9 -18.04 0.57 -9.54
N LEU A 10 -17.45 0.38 -8.35
CA LEU A 10 -16.11 -0.19 -8.19
C LEU A 10 -16.19 -1.63 -7.69
N ALA A 11 -15.72 -2.56 -8.51
CA ALA A 11 -15.74 -4.00 -8.24
C ALA A 11 -17.15 -4.47 -7.81
N VAL A 12 -17.32 -4.85 -6.54
CA VAL A 12 -18.60 -5.31 -5.98
C VAL A 12 -19.52 -4.17 -5.53
N PHE A 13 -19.01 -2.94 -5.40
CA PHE A 13 -19.77 -1.81 -4.88
C PHE A 13 -20.53 -1.09 -6.00
N ARG A 14 -21.86 -1.17 -5.99
CA ARG A 14 -22.72 -0.27 -6.80
C ARG A 14 -22.60 1.17 -6.30
N LYS A 15 -22.78 1.33 -4.99
CA LYS A 15 -22.57 2.58 -4.28
C LYS A 15 -22.16 2.27 -2.86
N LEU A 16 -21.10 2.92 -2.38
CA LEU A 16 -20.68 2.91 -0.99
C LEU A 16 -20.41 4.35 -0.58
N GLU A 17 -21.06 4.79 0.49
CA GLU A 17 -20.82 6.10 1.10
C GLU A 17 -20.34 5.88 2.52
N TRP A 18 -19.07 6.18 2.75
CA TRP A 18 -18.49 6.16 4.07
C TRP A 18 -18.54 7.57 4.65
N GLN A 19 -19.48 7.75 5.58
CA GLN A 19 -19.72 9.00 6.27
C GLN A 19 -18.46 9.52 7.00
N PRO A 20 -18.43 10.83 7.34
CA PRO A 20 -17.37 11.45 8.13
C PRO A 20 -16.95 10.62 9.34
N HIS A 21 -15.66 10.28 9.42
CA HIS A 21 -15.11 9.39 10.46
C HIS A 21 -13.78 9.89 11.04
N LYS A 22 -13.33 9.23 12.11
CA LYS A 22 -12.08 9.55 12.85
C LYS A 22 -10.96 8.56 12.52
N SER A 23 -9.84 8.65 13.25
CA SER A 23 -8.58 7.97 12.93
C SER A 23 -8.63 6.43 12.98
N LEU A 24 -9.44 5.83 13.86
CA LEU A 24 -9.59 4.38 13.95
C LEU A 24 -10.95 3.97 13.39
N ASN A 25 -10.93 3.01 12.48
CA ASN A 25 -12.09 2.56 11.74
C ASN A 25 -12.17 1.03 11.79
N LEU A 26 -13.37 0.51 12.06
CA LEU A 26 -13.65 -0.91 12.11
C LEU A 26 -14.65 -1.27 11.02
N ILE A 27 -14.22 -2.07 10.05
CA ILE A 27 -15.05 -2.54 8.93
C ILE A 27 -15.41 -4.00 9.18
N ILE A 28 -16.70 -4.28 9.39
CA ILE A 28 -17.24 -5.62 9.64
C ILE A 28 -18.27 -5.94 8.56
N GLY A 29 -18.33 -7.20 8.17
CA GLY A 29 -19.30 -7.71 7.21
C GLY A 29 -19.01 -9.16 6.88
N GLU A 30 -19.96 -9.82 6.23
CA GLU A 30 -19.80 -11.21 5.76
C GLU A 30 -18.63 -11.35 4.77
N ASN A 31 -18.15 -12.57 4.58
CA ASN A 31 -17.11 -12.83 3.58
C ASN A 31 -17.59 -12.42 2.18
N ASP A 32 -16.64 -12.07 1.33
CA ASP A 32 -16.90 -11.71 -0.08
C ASP A 32 -17.79 -10.45 -0.32
N THR A 33 -18.07 -9.68 0.73
CA THR A 33 -18.81 -8.39 0.63
C THR A 33 -17.97 -7.18 0.19
N GLY A 34 -16.71 -7.38 -0.23
CA GLY A 34 -15.86 -6.31 -0.73
C GLY A 34 -14.97 -5.60 0.30
N LYS A 35 -14.92 -6.06 1.56
CA LYS A 35 -14.04 -5.47 2.61
C LYS A 35 -12.59 -5.29 2.13
N THR A 36 -12.01 -6.33 1.51
CA THR A 36 -10.65 -6.27 0.96
C THR A 36 -10.53 -5.31 -0.22
N HIS A 37 -11.56 -5.21 -1.08
CA HIS A 37 -11.58 -4.24 -2.18
C HIS A 37 -11.55 -2.81 -1.65
N LEU A 38 -12.38 -2.51 -0.64
CA LEU A 38 -12.39 -1.20 0.01
C LEU A 38 -11.03 -0.84 0.62
N LEU A 39 -10.42 -1.76 1.39
CA LEU A 39 -9.11 -1.53 1.99
C LEU A 39 -8.02 -1.35 0.93
N LYS A 40 -8.04 -2.14 -0.16
CA LYS A 40 -7.11 -1.98 -1.28
C LYS A 40 -7.30 -0.64 -2.00
N THR A 41 -8.53 -0.18 -2.19
CA THR A 41 -8.81 1.13 -2.79
C THR A 41 -8.27 2.26 -1.91
N LEU A 42 -8.51 2.22 -0.61
CA LEU A 42 -7.95 3.20 0.34
C LEU A 42 -6.42 3.19 0.32
N TYR A 43 -5.82 1.99 0.31
CA TYR A 43 -4.38 1.82 0.21
C TYR A 43 -3.82 2.42 -1.08
N VAL A 44 -4.43 2.11 -2.23
CA VAL A 44 -4.02 2.63 -3.55
C VAL A 44 -3.98 4.16 -3.53
N ILE A 45 -5.06 4.79 -3.08
CA ILE A 45 -5.16 6.26 -3.04
C ILE A 45 -4.07 6.83 -2.13
N ALA A 46 -4.00 6.34 -0.88
CA ALA A 46 -3.05 6.85 0.10
C ALA A 46 -1.59 6.68 -0.35
N ARG A 47 -1.26 5.50 -0.88
CA ARG A 47 0.10 5.17 -1.32
C ARG A 47 0.50 5.95 -2.56
N SER A 48 -0.41 6.16 -3.52
CA SER A 48 -0.16 7.02 -4.68
C SER A 48 0.11 8.47 -4.27
N ILE A 49 -0.63 9.01 -3.30
CA ILE A 49 -0.40 10.35 -2.76
C ILE A 49 0.95 10.42 -2.02
N GLU A 50 1.26 9.42 -1.19
CA GLU A 50 2.56 9.34 -0.49
C GLU A 50 3.74 9.35 -1.47
N GLU A 51 3.69 8.49 -2.49
CA GLU A 51 4.74 8.38 -3.52
C GLU A 51 4.83 9.63 -4.39
N TYR A 52 3.70 10.32 -4.61
CA TYR A 52 3.68 11.62 -5.27
C TYR A 52 4.42 12.65 -4.41
N ASN A 53 4.00 12.82 -3.15
CA ASN A 53 4.52 13.84 -2.21
C ASN A 53 6.04 13.72 -1.94
N LYS A 54 6.61 12.50 -1.97
CA LYS A 54 8.05 12.28 -1.75
C LYS A 54 8.95 12.74 -2.89
N ARG A 55 8.44 12.95 -4.11
CA ARG A 55 9.27 13.38 -5.25
C ARG A 55 9.19 14.91 -5.39
N GLN A 56 10.33 15.59 -5.39
CA GLN A 56 10.37 17.05 -5.59
C GLN A 56 10.13 17.46 -7.06
N ILE A 57 10.37 16.56 -8.01
CA ILE A 57 10.10 16.74 -9.44
C ILE A 57 9.15 15.62 -9.87
N HIS A 58 7.94 16.01 -10.29
CA HIS A 58 6.95 15.06 -10.78
C HIS A 58 7.04 14.98 -12.31
N SER A 59 7.69 13.93 -12.82
CA SER A 59 7.66 13.59 -14.26
C SER A 59 6.33 12.97 -14.70
N GLU A 60 5.54 12.50 -13.73
CA GLU A 60 4.28 11.77 -13.91
C GLU A 60 3.20 12.47 -13.09
N SER A 61 2.00 12.60 -13.65
CA SER A 61 0.85 13.12 -12.91
C SER A 61 0.46 12.16 -11.77
N TRP A 62 -0.28 12.63 -10.78
CA TRP A 62 -0.79 11.72 -9.75
C TRP A 62 -1.84 10.75 -10.33
N GLY A 63 -2.55 11.15 -11.39
CA GLY A 63 -3.45 10.30 -12.19
C GLY A 63 -2.72 9.08 -12.78
N ASP A 64 -1.51 9.29 -13.31
CA ASP A 64 -0.66 8.19 -13.82
C ASP A 64 -0.23 7.25 -12.68
N ARG A 65 0.07 7.81 -11.51
CA ARG A 65 0.48 7.02 -10.33
C ARG A 65 -0.65 6.18 -9.80
N ILE A 66 -1.85 6.75 -9.65
CA ILE A 66 -2.99 5.99 -9.15
C ILE A 66 -3.44 4.95 -10.18
N ALA A 67 -3.36 5.23 -11.48
CA ALA A 67 -3.59 4.25 -12.54
C ALA A 67 -2.61 3.06 -12.42
N LYS A 68 -1.31 3.33 -12.33
CA LYS A 68 -0.28 2.29 -12.13
C LYS A 68 -0.53 1.49 -10.85
N LYS A 69 -0.89 2.16 -9.76
CA LYS A 69 -1.14 1.51 -8.47
C LYS A 69 -2.39 0.63 -8.50
N LEU A 70 -3.46 1.06 -9.17
CA LEU A 70 -4.65 0.25 -9.40
C LEU A 70 -4.32 -1.01 -10.19
N LEU A 71 -3.58 -0.88 -11.30
CA LEU A 71 -3.15 -2.01 -12.12
C LEU A 71 -2.38 -3.05 -11.28
N TRP A 72 -1.36 -2.62 -10.53
CA TRP A 72 -0.53 -3.55 -9.77
C TRP A 72 -1.18 -4.07 -8.48
N THR A 73 -2.17 -3.36 -7.92
CA THR A 73 -2.87 -3.78 -6.70
C THR A 73 -4.04 -4.73 -6.97
N PHE A 74 -4.80 -4.47 -8.04
CA PHE A 74 -5.96 -5.28 -8.40
C PHE A 74 -5.65 -6.33 -9.47
N GLN A 75 -4.59 -6.13 -10.26
CA GLN A 75 -4.21 -6.99 -11.39
C GLN A 75 -5.43 -7.36 -12.25
N PRO A 76 -6.15 -6.34 -12.76
CA PRO A 76 -7.36 -6.56 -13.55
C PRO A 76 -7.11 -7.44 -14.78
N ALA A 77 -8.16 -8.08 -15.27
CA ALA A 77 -8.08 -8.89 -16.48
C ALA A 77 -7.51 -8.07 -17.64
N HIS A 78 -6.61 -8.69 -18.41
CA HIS A 78 -5.91 -8.06 -19.54
C HIS A 78 -5.14 -6.78 -19.20
N TRP A 79 -4.93 -6.47 -17.91
CA TRP A 79 -4.34 -5.22 -17.44
C TRP A 79 -5.16 -3.97 -17.82
N GLU A 80 -6.48 -4.10 -17.90
CA GLU A 80 -7.36 -2.99 -18.30
C GLU A 80 -8.19 -2.49 -17.10
N LEU A 81 -8.06 -1.20 -16.78
CA LEU A 81 -8.67 -0.59 -15.60
C LEU A 81 -10.20 -0.53 -15.67
N ASN A 82 -10.79 -0.46 -16.87
CA ASN A 82 -12.24 -0.50 -17.07
C ASN A 82 -12.86 -1.82 -16.58
N THR A 83 -12.10 -2.91 -16.48
CA THR A 83 -12.61 -4.18 -15.91
C THR A 83 -12.86 -4.10 -14.40
N LEU A 84 -12.40 -3.03 -13.72
CA LEU A 84 -12.76 -2.73 -12.33
C LEU A 84 -14.16 -2.14 -12.20
N ILE A 85 -14.79 -1.72 -13.31
CA ILE A 85 -16.15 -1.20 -13.31
C ILE A 85 -17.12 -2.35 -12.98
N SER A 86 -18.04 -2.12 -12.04
CA SER A 86 -19.05 -3.10 -11.68
C SER A 86 -19.88 -3.53 -12.90
N GLN A 87 -20.12 -4.84 -13.03
CA GLN A 87 -20.79 -5.43 -14.19
C GLN A 87 -22.10 -4.70 -14.56
N GLY A 88 -22.27 -4.36 -15.84
CA GLY A 88 -23.46 -3.66 -16.36
C GLY A 88 -23.49 -2.16 -16.03
N GLN A 89 -22.34 -1.55 -15.75
CA GLN A 89 -22.20 -0.10 -15.56
C GLN A 89 -21.16 0.43 -16.53
N SER A 90 -21.27 1.72 -16.82
CA SER A 90 -20.47 2.38 -17.84
C SER A 90 -19.37 3.30 -17.28
N LYS A 91 -19.47 3.64 -16.00
CA LYS A 91 -18.54 4.55 -15.34
C LYS A 91 -18.32 4.11 -13.90
N LEU A 92 -17.07 4.09 -13.51
CA LEU A 92 -16.62 4.00 -12.12
C LEU A 92 -16.19 5.39 -11.67
N LYS A 93 -16.57 5.74 -10.44
CA LYS A 93 -16.19 7.01 -9.81
C LYS A 93 -15.75 6.76 -8.37
N VAL A 94 -14.66 7.40 -8.00
CA VAL A 94 -14.17 7.42 -6.62
C VAL A 94 -13.99 8.87 -6.21
N GLU A 95 -14.55 9.22 -5.06
CA GLU A 95 -14.37 10.50 -4.41
C GLU A 95 -13.91 10.30 -2.98
N VAL A 96 -12.93 11.08 -2.53
CA VAL A 96 -12.43 11.03 -1.16
C VAL A 96 -12.19 12.43 -0.64
N ASN A 97 -12.40 12.60 0.66
CA ASN A 97 -11.82 13.73 1.38
C ASN A 97 -10.56 13.22 2.08
N PHE A 98 -9.41 13.71 1.64
CA PHE A 98 -8.10 13.34 2.11
C PHE A 98 -7.42 14.54 2.75
N TYR A 99 -7.25 14.48 4.07
CA TYR A 99 -7.02 15.63 4.94
C TYR A 99 -8.12 16.67 4.73
N ASN A 100 -7.79 17.77 4.04
CA ASN A 100 -8.70 18.87 3.76
C ASN A 100 -8.90 19.09 2.25
N GLU A 101 -8.49 18.12 1.42
CA GLU A 101 -8.66 18.16 -0.03
C GLU A 101 -9.69 17.14 -0.49
N SER A 102 -10.57 17.57 -1.39
CA SER A 102 -11.51 16.69 -2.08
C SER A 102 -10.86 16.21 -3.37
N LEU A 103 -10.63 14.90 -3.45
CA LEU A 103 -9.99 14.26 -4.59
C LEU A 103 -10.97 13.33 -5.28
N TYR A 104 -10.86 13.21 -6.60
CA TYR A 104 -11.64 12.26 -7.36
C TYR A 104 -10.88 11.72 -8.55
N PHE A 105 -11.32 10.54 -9.01
CA PHE A 105 -10.99 10.02 -10.34
C PHE A 105 -12.14 9.20 -10.90
N THR A 106 -12.17 9.07 -12.22
CA THR A 106 -13.18 8.26 -12.91
C THR A 106 -12.58 7.42 -14.03
N LEU A 107 -13.25 6.30 -14.30
CA LEU A 107 -12.93 5.39 -15.39
C LEU A 107 -14.19 5.11 -16.21
N GLY A 108 -14.08 5.17 -17.53
CA GLY A 108 -15.16 4.81 -18.46
C GLY A 108 -14.98 3.39 -19.02
N GLU A 109 -15.94 2.95 -19.84
CA GLU A 109 -15.96 1.59 -20.42
C GLU A 109 -14.80 1.27 -21.37
N LYS A 110 -14.13 2.29 -21.92
CA LYS A 110 -13.05 2.07 -22.88
C LYS A 110 -11.87 1.41 -22.20
N ASN A 111 -11.35 0.36 -22.82
CA ASN A 111 -10.12 -0.31 -22.40
C ASN A 111 -9.01 0.73 -22.23
N THR A 112 -8.43 0.79 -21.04
CA THR A 112 -7.44 1.79 -20.69
C THR A 112 -6.53 1.30 -19.58
N THR A 113 -5.28 1.74 -19.61
CA THR A 113 -4.30 1.59 -18.54
C THR A 113 -4.07 2.90 -17.78
N THR A 114 -4.70 3.99 -18.23
CA THR A 114 -4.58 5.34 -17.68
C THR A 114 -5.92 5.88 -17.21
N ILE A 115 -5.88 6.93 -16.39
CA ILE A 115 -7.06 7.65 -15.91
C ILE A 115 -7.03 9.04 -16.55
N SER A 116 -8.08 9.39 -17.28
CA SER A 116 -8.16 10.66 -18.02
C SER A 116 -8.92 11.77 -17.27
N GLU A 117 -9.80 11.42 -16.34
CA GLU A 117 -10.62 12.39 -15.61
C GLU A 117 -10.37 12.22 -14.10
N PHE A 118 -9.66 13.17 -13.51
CA PHE A 118 -9.26 13.19 -12.11
C PHE A 118 -9.05 14.63 -11.61
N SER A 119 -9.15 14.87 -10.30
CA SER A 119 -8.85 16.16 -9.66
C SER A 119 -7.35 16.41 -9.61
N GLU A 120 -6.82 17.63 -9.72
CA GLU A 120 -5.37 17.85 -9.45
C GLU A 120 -5.03 17.77 -7.96
N LEU A 121 -3.80 17.34 -7.63
CA LEU A 121 -3.25 17.46 -6.27
C LEU A 121 -2.59 18.84 -6.14
N ASN A 122 -3.24 19.75 -5.41
CA ASN A 122 -2.80 21.15 -5.35
C ASN A 122 -2.10 21.51 -4.04
N GLY A 123 -2.27 20.74 -2.96
CA GLY A 123 -1.60 21.00 -1.69
C GLY A 123 -0.49 20.02 -1.37
N GLN A 124 0.35 20.44 -0.41
CA GLN A 124 1.33 19.58 0.23
C GLN A 124 0.67 18.86 1.40
N PHE A 125 0.68 17.54 1.35
CA PHE A 125 0.23 16.71 2.46
C PHE A 125 1.34 16.59 3.51
N PRO A 126 1.00 16.41 4.80
CA PRO A 126 1.97 15.99 5.80
C PRO A 126 2.69 14.71 5.37
N GLU A 127 3.89 14.46 5.89
CA GLU A 127 4.55 13.18 5.67
C GLU A 127 3.77 12.05 6.38
N PHE A 128 3.44 10.99 5.65
CA PHE A 128 2.79 9.80 6.18
C PHE A 128 3.29 8.54 5.45
N ASN A 129 3.00 7.37 5.99
CA ASN A 129 3.30 6.08 5.36
C ASN A 129 2.02 5.26 5.23
N ALA A 130 1.66 4.89 4.00
CA ALA A 130 0.52 4.04 3.72
C ALA A 130 0.98 2.59 3.53
N LEU A 131 0.61 1.73 4.47
CA LEU A 131 0.98 0.32 4.46
C LEU A 131 -0.26 -0.56 4.54
N PHE A 132 -0.34 -1.56 3.67
CA PHE A 132 -1.36 -2.59 3.71
C PHE A 132 -0.79 -3.86 4.34
N ILE A 133 -1.46 -4.39 5.36
CA ILE A 133 -1.07 -5.63 6.02
C ILE A 133 -2.02 -6.73 5.53
N PRO A 134 -1.57 -7.65 4.67
CA PRO A 134 -2.40 -8.74 4.18
C PRO A 134 -2.65 -9.77 5.28
N ALA A 135 -3.80 -10.44 5.20
CA ALA A 135 -4.16 -11.50 6.13
C ALA A 135 -3.41 -12.83 5.87
N LYS A 136 -2.76 -12.97 4.71
CA LYS A 136 -1.99 -14.16 4.32
C LYS A 136 -0.51 -14.01 4.70
N GLU A 137 0.20 -15.12 4.79
CA GLU A 137 1.62 -15.13 5.12
C GLU A 137 2.48 -14.43 4.06
N VAL A 138 3.37 -13.55 4.51
CA VAL A 138 4.29 -12.78 3.64
C VAL A 138 5.75 -13.15 3.88
N LEU A 139 6.10 -13.52 5.11
CA LEU A 139 7.50 -13.76 5.51
C LEU A 139 8.12 -14.99 4.83
N THR A 140 7.33 -16.05 4.64
CA THR A 140 7.78 -17.28 3.98
C THR A 140 8.04 -17.08 2.49
N THR A 141 7.37 -16.12 1.87
CA THR A 141 7.44 -15.83 0.43
C THR A 141 8.23 -14.56 0.11
N PHE A 142 8.91 -14.01 1.12
CA PHE A 142 9.54 -12.68 1.08
C PHE A 142 10.50 -12.51 -0.10
N GLU A 143 11.45 -13.44 -0.26
CA GLU A 143 12.44 -13.38 -1.35
C GLU A 143 11.81 -13.61 -2.73
N ALA A 144 10.80 -14.48 -2.81
CA ALA A 144 10.11 -14.74 -4.08
C ALA A 144 9.29 -13.52 -4.54
N ILE A 145 8.63 -12.82 -3.62
CA ILE A 145 7.87 -11.59 -3.94
C ILE A 145 8.84 -10.52 -4.44
N ALA A 146 9.96 -10.33 -3.77
CA ALA A 146 10.96 -9.37 -4.20
C ALA A 146 11.55 -9.70 -5.57
N ALA A 147 11.98 -10.95 -5.79
CA ALA A 147 12.54 -11.37 -7.08
C ALA A 147 11.52 -11.17 -8.22
N THR A 148 10.26 -11.56 -8.02
CA THR A 148 9.23 -11.45 -9.06
C THR A 148 8.79 -10.00 -9.33
N ARG A 149 8.71 -9.15 -8.31
CA ARG A 149 8.25 -7.76 -8.46
C ARG A 149 9.35 -6.78 -8.84
N GLU A 150 10.54 -6.91 -8.28
CA GLU A 150 11.64 -5.96 -8.52
C GLU A 150 12.37 -6.26 -9.83
N GLN A 151 12.49 -7.53 -10.22
CA GLN A 151 13.35 -7.93 -11.34
C GLN A 151 12.59 -8.39 -12.57
N LEU A 152 11.41 -9.01 -12.40
CA LEU A 152 10.74 -9.72 -13.48
C LEU A 152 9.37 -9.14 -13.86
N GLU A 153 8.81 -8.23 -13.05
CA GLU A 153 7.47 -7.66 -13.22
C GLU A 153 6.38 -8.73 -13.46
N ILE A 154 6.52 -9.91 -12.83
CA ILE A 154 5.58 -11.02 -13.03
C ILE A 154 4.34 -10.83 -12.14
N ALA A 155 3.16 -11.06 -12.73
CA ALA A 155 1.88 -11.10 -12.02
C ALA A 155 1.86 -12.25 -10.99
N GLY A 156 1.23 -12.04 -9.83
CA GLY A 156 1.13 -13.07 -8.78
C GLY A 156 1.15 -12.50 -7.37
N PHE A 157 1.99 -11.49 -7.13
CA PHE A 157 1.96 -10.70 -5.90
C PHE A 157 1.56 -9.28 -6.22
N ASP A 158 0.51 -8.79 -5.57
CA ASP A 158 0.06 -7.43 -5.78
C ASP A 158 0.91 -6.42 -5.00
N ASP A 159 0.72 -5.15 -5.31
CA ASP A 159 1.49 -4.06 -4.71
C ASP A 159 1.39 -3.98 -3.18
N THR A 160 0.35 -4.55 -2.56
CA THR A 160 0.25 -4.58 -1.09
C THR A 160 1.35 -5.43 -0.47
N TYR A 161 1.68 -6.57 -1.09
CA TYR A 161 2.77 -7.44 -0.63
C TYR A 161 4.13 -6.81 -0.91
N TYR A 162 4.28 -6.24 -2.11
CA TYR A 162 5.55 -5.63 -2.52
C TYR A 162 5.93 -4.45 -1.63
N ASP A 163 5.01 -3.51 -1.39
CA ASP A 163 5.29 -2.37 -0.53
C ASP A 163 5.49 -2.76 0.93
N LEU A 164 4.78 -3.80 1.42
CA LEU A 164 5.03 -4.34 2.74
C LEU A 164 6.44 -4.89 2.86
N ILE A 165 6.88 -5.69 1.89
CA ILE A 165 8.23 -6.26 1.89
C ILE A 165 9.28 -5.16 1.79
N LYS A 166 9.07 -4.15 0.94
CA LYS A 166 9.96 -3.00 0.86
C LYS A 166 10.05 -2.23 2.17
N ALA A 167 8.95 -2.10 2.91
CA ALA A 167 8.95 -1.49 4.24
C ALA A 167 9.66 -2.35 5.30
N LEU A 168 9.53 -3.68 5.22
CA LEU A 168 10.19 -4.63 6.10
C LEU A 168 11.68 -4.81 5.78
N ARG A 169 12.07 -4.61 4.51
CA ARG A 169 13.45 -4.42 4.06
C ARG A 169 13.93 -3.05 4.55
N LEU A 170 14.07 -2.92 5.86
CA LEU A 170 14.97 -1.91 6.41
C LEU A 170 16.31 -2.10 5.66
N PRO A 171 16.94 -1.05 5.12
CA PRO A 171 18.37 -1.18 4.87
C PRO A 171 18.94 -1.62 6.21
N MET A 172 19.59 -2.80 6.25
CA MET A 172 20.45 -3.14 7.37
C MET A 172 21.26 -1.88 7.62
N THR A 173 21.04 -1.21 8.74
CA THR A 173 21.72 0.04 9.02
C THR A 173 23.19 -0.32 8.97
N LYS A 174 23.88 0.07 7.89
CA LYS A 174 25.33 0.01 7.83
C LYS A 174 25.80 1.05 8.85
N GLY A 175 25.81 0.69 10.12
CA GLY A 175 26.56 1.43 11.14
C GLY A 175 25.90 1.65 12.49
N GLN A 176 24.58 1.83 12.63
CA GLN A 176 24.03 2.20 13.95
C GLN A 176 22.62 1.63 14.16
N ILE A 177 22.55 0.49 14.85
CA ILE A 177 21.29 0.03 15.45
C ILE A 177 20.90 1.08 16.51
N GLN A 178 19.62 1.46 16.57
CA GLN A 178 19.11 2.38 17.58
C GLN A 178 19.49 1.88 18.99
N PRO A 179 19.95 2.72 19.94
CA PRO A 179 20.54 2.27 21.20
C PRO A 179 19.66 1.29 21.98
N ASP A 180 18.35 1.53 21.95
CA ASP A 180 17.36 0.70 22.65
C ASP A 180 17.23 -0.70 22.03
N LEU A 181 17.35 -0.79 20.69
CA LEU A 181 17.35 -2.06 19.97
C LEU A 181 18.69 -2.80 20.12
N GLN A 182 19.80 -2.09 20.32
CA GLN A 182 21.10 -2.72 20.67
C GLN A 182 21.05 -3.36 22.06
N ALA A 183 20.47 -2.66 23.03
CA ALA A 183 20.33 -3.17 24.39
C ALA A 183 19.51 -4.46 24.40
N LEU A 184 18.38 -4.49 23.69
CA LEU A 184 17.52 -5.68 23.57
C LEU A 184 18.22 -6.84 22.86
N THR A 185 18.98 -6.58 21.79
CA THR A 185 19.74 -7.63 21.11
C THR A 185 20.87 -8.18 21.99
N PHE A 186 21.51 -7.35 22.81
CA PHE A 186 22.51 -7.80 23.77
C PHE A 186 21.90 -8.67 24.88
N GLU A 187 20.76 -8.26 25.45
CA GLU A 187 20.06 -9.06 26.46
C GLU A 187 19.58 -10.41 25.91
N LEU A 188 18.99 -10.43 24.71
CA LEU A 188 18.53 -11.66 24.07
C LEU A 188 19.69 -12.62 23.76
N ASN A 189 20.84 -12.09 23.32
CA ASN A 189 22.04 -12.89 23.09
C ASN A 189 22.65 -13.40 24.39
N ALA A 190 22.64 -12.61 25.47
CA ALA A 190 23.10 -13.03 26.78
C ALA A 190 22.24 -14.16 27.37
N ILE A 191 20.92 -14.11 27.16
CA ILE A 191 20.00 -15.18 27.55
C ILE A 191 20.26 -16.45 26.73
N SER A 192 20.47 -16.31 25.42
CA SER A 192 20.80 -17.42 24.52
C SER A 192 22.14 -18.09 24.85
N CYS A 193 23.16 -17.30 25.23
CA CYS A 193 24.47 -17.81 25.65
C CYS A 193 24.46 -18.45 27.04
N ARG A 194 23.59 -18.01 27.97
CA ARG A 194 23.44 -18.71 29.27
C ARG A 194 22.79 -20.08 29.12
N ALA A 195 22.06 -20.32 28.03
CA ALA A 195 21.43 -21.61 27.73
C ALA A 195 22.35 -22.59 26.98
N ARG A 196 23.48 -22.13 26.45
CA ARG A 196 24.46 -22.93 25.70
C ARG A 196 25.87 -22.46 26.07
N ASP A 197 26.61 -23.25 26.85
CA ASP A 197 28.02 -22.99 27.17
C ASP A 197 28.83 -22.69 25.89
N CYS A 198 29.03 -21.40 25.61
CA CYS A 198 29.73 -20.93 24.42
C CYS A 198 30.84 -19.95 24.85
N PRO A 199 32.10 -20.13 24.41
CA PRO A 199 33.21 -19.29 24.84
C PRO A 199 33.09 -17.89 24.22
N TYR A 200 32.91 -16.87 25.07
CA TYR A 200 32.82 -15.48 24.66
C TYR A 200 34.22 -14.93 24.31
N ASP A 201 34.52 -14.75 23.02
CA ASP A 201 35.75 -14.10 22.56
C ASP A 201 35.66 -12.57 22.73
N LYS A 202 36.48 -12.03 23.64
CA LYS A 202 36.59 -10.59 23.97
C LYS A 202 37.56 -9.84 23.05
N SER A 203 37.51 -10.03 21.73
CA SER A 203 38.48 -9.41 20.81
C SER A 203 37.90 -8.35 19.85
N ARG A 204 36.68 -7.84 20.07
CA ARG A 204 36.12 -6.72 19.29
C ARG A 204 35.57 -5.61 20.18
N SER A 205 36.48 -4.85 20.77
CA SER A 205 36.22 -3.50 21.27
C SER A 205 37.47 -2.64 21.06
N MET A 206 37.62 -2.12 19.84
CA MET A 206 38.28 -0.86 19.50
C MET A 206 37.62 -0.32 18.24
#